data_AF-A0A8S4Q1I9-F1
#
_entry.id   AF-A0A8S4Q1I9-F1
#
_cell.length_a   1.000
_cell.length_b   1.000
_cell.length_c   1.000
_cell.angle_alpha   90.00
_cell.angle_beta   90.00
_cell.angle_gamma   90.00
#
_symmetry.space_group_name_H-M   'P 1'
#
loop_
_entity.id
_entity.type
_entity.pdbx_description
1 polymer ?
#
loop_
_entity_poly.entity_id
_entity_poly.type
_entity_poly.pdbx_seq_one_letter_code
_entity_poly.pdbx_strand_id
1 'polypeptide(L)'
;LEYPRRPNKLHRSRRNLSAYLGTYGNFAYGNVTILYDPEVQDNTSLILQYGLFDFELFPGNKTDHFELDIFWVIPQTVQFWSSMGNNEIDRAEIQLDPRDVPYSYTKGLKFSQAPPPNTGACPTAHPPPSRTPSPTKSGVSSVRAYQILWVFFVIYMIDYFDLYDGLF
;
A
#
# COMPACT_ATOMS: atom_id res chain seq x y z
N LEU A 1 3.58 27.07 14.84
CA LEU A 1 3.62 25.85 14.01
C LEU A 1 3.51 26.28 12.55
N GLU A 2 4.65 26.60 11.95
CA GLU A 2 4.76 26.85 10.50
C GLU A 2 4.99 25.47 9.88
N TYR A 3 4.04 24.99 9.06
CA TYR A 3 4.25 23.76 8.29
C TYR A 3 5.57 23.89 7.52
N PRO A 4 6.38 22.82 7.39
CA PRO A 4 7.60 22.88 6.59
C PRO A 4 7.23 23.38 5.20
N ARG A 5 7.76 24.56 4.83
CA ARG A 5 7.48 25.19 3.54
C ARG A 5 7.80 24.18 2.45
N ARG A 6 6.79 23.90 1.60
CA ARG A 6 6.92 23.03 0.42
C ARG A 6 8.27 23.31 -0.26
N PRO A 7 9.17 22.32 -0.39
CA PRO A 7 10.45 22.54 -1.04
C PRO A 7 10.18 23.00 -2.48
N ASN A 8 10.49 24.27 -2.74
CA ASN A 8 10.13 25.01 -3.96
C ASN A 8 10.94 24.63 -5.21
N LYS A 9 11.54 23.45 -5.22
CA LYS A 9 12.14 22.82 -6.41
C LYS A 9 11.88 21.32 -6.37
N LEU A 10 10.60 20.95 -6.33
CA LEU A 10 10.18 19.60 -6.73
C LEU A 10 10.68 19.38 -8.16
N HIS A 11 11.68 18.52 -8.30
CA HIS A 11 12.15 18.07 -9.59
C HIS A 11 10.97 17.38 -10.26
N ARG A 12 10.27 18.13 -11.14
CA ARG A 12 9.08 17.67 -11.85
C ARG A 12 9.40 16.30 -12.42
N SER A 13 8.56 15.31 -12.16
CA SER A 13 8.64 14.08 -12.94
C SER A 13 8.67 14.48 -14.42
N ARG A 14 9.58 13.89 -15.19
CA ARG A 14 9.63 14.11 -16.64
C ARG A 14 8.33 13.64 -17.31
N ARG A 15 7.59 12.73 -16.66
CA ARG A 15 6.31 12.21 -17.12
C ARG A 15 5.17 13.08 -16.60
N ASN A 16 4.16 13.22 -17.44
CA ASN A 16 2.89 13.83 -17.04
C ASN A 16 2.25 13.00 -15.92
N LEU A 17 1.68 13.65 -14.89
CA LEU A 17 1.06 12.96 -13.76
C LEU A 17 -0.08 12.02 -14.18
N SER A 18 -0.73 12.31 -15.31
CA SER A 18 -1.71 11.41 -15.93
C SER A 18 -1.19 9.99 -16.22
N ALA A 19 0.12 9.81 -16.41
CA ALA A 19 0.71 8.50 -16.67
C ALA A 19 0.57 7.54 -15.47
N TYR A 20 0.54 8.07 -14.24
CA TYR A 20 0.44 7.27 -13.02
C TYR A 20 -1.00 6.89 -12.67
N LEU A 21 -2.00 7.58 -13.23
CA LEU A 21 -3.40 7.36 -12.91
C LEU A 21 -3.87 5.95 -13.30
N GLY A 22 -4.78 5.41 -12.50
CA GLY A 22 -5.45 4.15 -12.76
C GLY A 22 -5.42 3.21 -11.56
N THR A 23 -6.06 2.05 -11.74
CA THR A 23 -6.11 1.00 -10.71
C THR A 23 -4.96 0.02 -10.93
N TYR A 24 -4.23 -0.27 -9.86
CA TYR A 24 -3.18 -1.30 -9.83
C TYR A 24 -3.64 -2.41 -8.89
N GLY A 25 -3.61 -3.65 -9.39
CA GLY A 25 -4.07 -4.82 -8.64
C GLY A 25 -2.91 -5.68 -8.16
N ASN A 26 -3.15 -6.33 -7.02
CA ASN A 26 -2.35 -7.44 -6.50
C ASN A 26 -3.33 -8.49 -5.95
N PHE A 27 -3.15 -9.77 -6.30
CA PHE A 27 -4.10 -10.81 -5.91
C PHE A 27 -4.12 -11.12 -4.40
N ALA A 28 -3.03 -10.86 -3.68
CA ALA A 28 -2.93 -11.09 -2.25
C ALA A 28 -3.38 -9.87 -1.41
N TYR A 29 -3.15 -8.67 -1.94
CA TYR A 29 -3.36 -7.41 -1.19
C TYR A 29 -4.49 -6.54 -1.76
N GLY A 30 -5.18 -6.97 -2.81
CA GLY A 30 -6.27 -6.21 -3.41
C GLY A 30 -5.79 -5.11 -4.35
N ASN A 31 -6.61 -4.07 -4.49
CA ASN A 31 -6.39 -3.00 -5.47
C ASN A 31 -6.04 -1.68 -4.79
N VAL A 32 -5.14 -0.94 -5.42
CA VAL A 32 -4.86 0.46 -5.14
C VAL A 32 -5.26 1.28 -6.36
N THR A 33 -5.74 2.51 -6.16
CA THR A 33 -6.07 3.40 -7.28
C THR A 33 -5.34 4.71 -7.11
N ILE A 34 -4.67 5.15 -8.17
CA ILE A 34 -4.01 6.46 -8.23
C ILE A 34 -4.94 7.43 -8.95
N LEU A 35 -5.26 8.53 -8.28
CA LEU A 35 -6.20 9.55 -8.71
C LEU A 35 -5.51 10.91 -8.68
N TYR A 36 -6.09 11.90 -9.35
CA TYR A 36 -5.79 13.29 -8.99
C TYR A 36 -6.39 13.59 -7.63
N ASP A 37 -5.69 14.44 -6.89
CA ASP A 37 -6.22 15.02 -5.67
C ASP A 37 -7.44 15.91 -6.00
N PRO A 38 -8.64 15.58 -5.50
CA PRO A 38 -9.85 16.33 -5.80
C PRO A 38 -9.84 17.74 -5.19
N GLU A 39 -9.02 18.00 -4.19
CA GLU A 39 -8.89 19.32 -3.57
C GLU A 39 -8.01 20.27 -4.40
N VAL A 40 -7.21 19.72 -5.33
CA VAL A 40 -6.24 20.45 -6.14
C VAL A 40 -6.73 20.56 -7.59
N GLN A 41 -7.36 21.69 -7.91
CA GLN A 41 -8.04 21.90 -9.22
C GLN A 41 -7.13 21.86 -10.46
N ASP A 42 -5.82 22.02 -10.31
CA ASP A 42 -4.87 22.08 -11.43
C ASP A 42 -4.25 20.72 -11.78
N ASN A 43 -4.73 19.62 -11.19
CA ASN A 43 -4.22 18.26 -11.42
C ASN A 43 -2.70 18.14 -11.16
N THR A 44 -2.16 18.95 -10.24
CA THR A 44 -0.73 18.93 -9.89
C THR A 44 -0.39 18.00 -8.73
N SER A 45 -1.39 17.43 -8.07
CA SER A 45 -1.25 16.50 -6.95
C SER A 45 -1.91 15.17 -7.25
N LEU A 46 -1.33 14.09 -6.71
CA LEU A 46 -1.85 12.74 -6.84
C LEU A 46 -2.20 12.20 -5.45
N ILE A 47 -3.23 11.37 -5.40
CA ILE A 47 -3.58 10.58 -4.23
C ILE A 47 -3.56 9.09 -4.56
N LEU A 48 -3.14 8.30 -3.60
CA LEU A 48 -3.24 6.85 -3.60
C LEU A 48 -4.41 6.45 -2.72
N GLN A 49 -5.40 5.78 -3.30
CA GLN A 49 -6.54 5.23 -2.60
C GLN A 49 -6.37 3.73 -2.40
N TYR A 50 -6.48 3.28 -1.15
CA TYR A 50 -6.47 1.87 -0.77
C TYR A 50 -7.63 1.55 0.18
N GLY A 51 -8.66 0.87 -0.36
CA GLY A 51 -9.90 0.63 0.37
C GLY A 51 -10.64 1.94 0.66
N LEU A 52 -10.73 2.31 1.93
CA LEU A 52 -11.37 3.55 2.40
C LEU A 52 -10.35 4.65 2.78
N PHE A 53 -9.06 4.39 2.58
CA PHE A 53 -7.98 5.30 2.97
C PHE A 53 -7.40 5.98 1.74
N ASP A 54 -7.19 7.28 1.85
CA ASP A 54 -6.55 8.11 0.83
C ASP A 54 -5.22 8.64 1.37
N PHE A 55 -4.19 8.59 0.55
CA PHE A 55 -2.82 9.00 0.90
C PHE A 55 -2.29 9.99 -0.14
N GLU A 56 -1.83 11.16 0.29
CA GLU A 56 -1.20 12.13 -0.61
C GLU A 56 0.16 11.61 -1.09
N LEU A 57 0.43 11.76 -2.39
CA LEU A 57 1.68 11.36 -3.02
C LEU A 57 2.58 12.56 -3.25
N PHE A 58 3.69 12.63 -2.51
CA PHE A 58 4.69 13.67 -2.71
C PHE A 58 5.77 13.19 -3.68
N PRO A 59 6.16 13.98 -4.69
CA PRO A 59 7.23 13.54 -5.59
C PRO A 59 8.54 13.39 -4.81
N GLY A 60 9.17 12.22 -4.93
CA GLY A 60 10.47 11.94 -4.35
C GLY A 60 11.61 12.37 -5.28
N ASN A 61 12.83 12.40 -4.74
CA ASN A 61 14.02 12.58 -5.56
C ASN A 61 14.21 11.36 -6.46
N LYS A 62 14.43 11.61 -7.76
CA LYS A 62 14.79 10.56 -8.72
C LYS A 62 16.15 9.97 -8.37
N THR A 63 16.31 8.68 -8.69
CA THR A 63 17.64 8.08 -8.84
C THR A 63 18.01 8.13 -10.32
N ASP A 64 19.15 8.74 -10.66
CA ASP A 64 19.57 9.09 -12.02
C ASP A 64 19.83 7.89 -12.97
N HIS A 65 19.64 6.66 -12.50
CA HIS A 65 20.11 5.46 -13.20
C HIS A 65 19.03 4.49 -13.67
N PHE A 66 17.75 4.70 -13.32
CA PHE A 66 16.66 3.80 -13.73
C PHE A 66 15.42 4.59 -14.17
N GLU A 67 14.59 4.00 -15.03
CA GLU A 67 13.28 4.54 -15.44
C GLU A 67 12.23 4.50 -14.30
N LEU A 68 12.70 4.71 -13.07
CA LEU A 68 11.99 4.60 -11.82
C LEU A 68 11.54 5.99 -11.38
N ASP A 69 10.25 6.16 -11.16
CA ASP A 69 9.71 7.36 -10.52
C ASP A 69 9.31 7.03 -9.08
N ILE A 70 9.83 7.79 -8.12
CA ILE A 70 9.58 7.56 -6.70
C ILE A 70 8.64 8.66 -6.19
N PHE A 71 7.60 8.25 -5.47
CA PHE A 71 6.72 9.12 -4.69
C PHE A 71 6.76 8.70 -3.23
N TRP A 72 6.57 9.65 -2.32
CA TRP A 72 6.44 9.42 -0.89
C TRP A 72 4.96 9.34 -0.52
N VAL A 73 4.63 8.34 0.27
CA VAL A 73 3.39 8.22 1.06
C VAL A 73 3.83 8.17 2.50
N ILE A 74 3.98 9.31 3.17
CA ILE A 74 4.69 9.39 4.47
C ILE A 74 4.12 8.36 5.46
N PRO A 75 4.96 7.50 6.09
CA PRO A 75 6.43 7.49 6.06
C PRO A 75 7.08 6.61 4.97
N GLN A 76 6.28 6.03 4.08
CA GLN A 76 6.65 5.06 3.06
C GLN A 76 6.92 5.65 1.67
N THR A 77 7.29 4.78 0.74
CA THR A 77 7.48 5.13 -0.67
C THR A 77 6.64 4.26 -1.60
N VAL A 78 6.33 4.84 -2.75
CA VAL A 78 5.71 4.19 -3.91
C VAL A 78 6.66 4.36 -5.08
N GLN A 79 7.01 3.24 -5.70
CA GLN A 79 7.93 3.20 -6.82
C GLN A 79 7.19 2.79 -8.08
N PHE A 80 7.17 3.65 -9.09
CA PHE A 80 6.53 3.37 -10.37
C PHE A 80 7.57 2.94 -11.40
N TRP A 81 7.30 1.80 -12.00
CA TRP A 81 8.10 1.21 -13.06
C TRP A 81 7.40 1.45 -14.39
N SER A 82 8.19 1.77 -15.42
CA SER A 82 7.72 1.81 -16.80
C SER A 82 8.23 0.63 -17.59
N SER A 83 7.42 0.19 -18.55
CA SER A 83 7.86 -0.79 -19.53
C SER A 83 8.87 -0.16 -20.49
N MET A 84 9.92 -0.91 -20.84
CA MET A 84 10.96 -0.44 -21.76
C MET A 84 10.32 -0.08 -23.12
N GLY A 85 10.54 1.16 -23.55
CA GLY A 85 10.19 1.63 -24.90
C GLY A 85 8.92 2.49 -25.00
N ASN A 86 8.01 2.44 -24.01
CA ASN A 86 6.70 3.11 -24.15
C ASN A 86 6.47 4.24 -23.14
N ASN A 87 7.35 4.45 -22.15
CA ASN A 87 7.15 5.41 -21.04
C ASN A 87 5.85 5.24 -20.25
N GLU A 88 5.08 4.19 -20.52
CA GLU A 88 3.85 3.86 -19.80
C GLU A 88 4.20 3.16 -18.50
N ILE A 89 3.58 3.62 -17.41
CA ILE A 89 3.66 2.98 -16.11
C ILE A 89 2.79 1.73 -16.13
N ASP A 90 3.39 0.57 -15.96
CA ASP A 90 2.71 -0.73 -15.95
C ASP A 90 2.66 -1.36 -14.56
N ARG A 91 3.55 -0.92 -13.65
CA ARG A 91 3.70 -1.51 -12.34
C ARG A 91 4.04 -0.47 -11.27
N ALA A 92 3.49 -0.66 -10.09
CA ALA A 92 3.78 0.12 -8.89
C ALA A 92 4.23 -0.83 -7.77
N GLU A 93 5.32 -0.50 -7.08
CA GLU A 93 5.76 -1.20 -5.87
C GLU A 93 5.49 -0.31 -4.67
N ILE A 94 4.70 -0.82 -3.73
CA ILE A 94 4.22 -0.06 -2.58
C ILE A 94 4.64 -0.78 -1.32
N GLN A 95 5.33 -0.06 -0.46
CA GLN A 95 5.65 -0.52 0.88
C GLN A 95 4.59 0.05 1.84
N LEU A 96 3.71 -0.78 2.40
CA LEU A 96 2.68 -0.32 3.36
C LEU A 96 3.18 -0.40 4.81
N ASP A 97 4.04 -1.38 5.11
CA ASP A 97 4.73 -1.54 6.40
C ASP A 97 6.26 -1.42 6.15
N PRO A 98 7.00 -0.61 6.93
CA PRO A 98 8.44 -0.43 6.70
C PRO A 98 9.26 -1.71 6.95
N ARG A 99 8.68 -2.71 7.62
CA ARG A 99 9.32 -4.01 7.90
C ARG A 99 9.10 -5.03 6.79
N ASP A 100 8.14 -4.78 5.90
CA ASP A 100 7.79 -5.69 4.81
C ASP A 100 8.56 -5.35 3.54
N VAL A 101 8.72 -6.37 2.69
CA VAL A 101 9.17 -6.17 1.32
C VAL A 101 8.09 -5.41 0.53
N PRO A 102 8.47 -4.45 -0.34
CA PRO A 102 7.51 -3.75 -1.18
C PRO A 102 6.67 -4.73 -2.00
N TYR A 103 5.35 -4.55 -1.97
CA TYR A 103 4.43 -5.39 -2.72
C TYR A 103 4.25 -4.83 -4.13
N SER A 104 4.28 -5.72 -5.11
CA SER A 104 4.15 -5.33 -6.52
C SER A 104 2.70 -5.35 -6.97
N TYR A 105 2.24 -4.24 -7.55
CA TYR A 105 0.90 -4.06 -8.09
C TYR A 105 1.00 -3.80 -9.60
N THR A 106 0.18 -4.50 -10.39
CA THR A 106 0.18 -4.36 -11.85
C THR A 106 -1.01 -3.52 -12.30
N LYS A 107 -0.76 -2.54 -13.17
CA LYS A 107 -1.80 -1.65 -13.68
C LYS A 107 -2.83 -2.41 -14.50
N GLY A 108 -4.11 -2.15 -14.23
CA GLY A 108 -5.23 -2.77 -14.93
C GLY A 108 -5.43 -4.27 -14.63
N LEU A 109 -4.73 -4.83 -13.64
CA LEU A 109 -4.87 -6.23 -13.25
C LEU A 109 -6.28 -6.47 -12.69
N LYS A 110 -7.02 -7.41 -13.31
CA LYS A 110 -8.38 -7.77 -12.91
C LYS A 110 -8.38 -9.07 -12.13
N PHE A 111 -9.33 -9.22 -11.19
CA PHE A 111 -9.49 -10.46 -10.42
C PHE A 111 -9.69 -11.70 -11.32
N SER A 112 -10.33 -11.54 -12.48
CA SER A 112 -10.50 -12.62 -13.47
C SER A 112 -9.19 -13.12 -14.09
N GLN A 113 -8.08 -12.40 -13.92
CA GLN A 113 -6.75 -12.76 -14.38
C GLN A 113 -5.92 -13.41 -13.27
N ALA A 114 -6.51 -13.65 -12.09
CA ALA A 114 -5.83 -14.32 -10.99
C ALA A 114 -5.35 -15.71 -11.42
N PRO A 115 -4.11 -16.11 -11.07
CA PRO A 115 -3.68 -17.47 -11.26
C PRO A 115 -4.66 -18.38 -10.48
N PRO A 116 -4.92 -19.60 -10.97
CA PRO A 116 -5.72 -20.56 -10.22
C PRO A 116 -5.11 -20.73 -8.83
N PRO A 117 -5.94 -20.88 -7.77
CA PRO A 117 -5.41 -21.10 -6.43
C PRO A 117 -4.48 -22.30 -6.48
N ASN A 118 -3.33 -22.20 -5.81
CA ASN A 118 -2.41 -23.33 -5.69
C ASN A 118 -3.20 -24.49 -5.07
N THR A 119 -3.56 -25.46 -5.91
CA THR A 119 -4.15 -26.73 -5.50
C THR A 119 -3.07 -27.62 -4.92
N GLY A 120 -2.17 -27.05 -4.10
CA GLY A 120 -1.27 -27.81 -3.25
C GLY A 120 -2.14 -28.84 -2.57
N ALA A 121 -1.96 -30.10 -2.96
CA ALA A 121 -2.90 -31.17 -2.74
C ALA A 121 -3.48 -31.02 -1.34
N CYS A 122 -4.80 -30.85 -1.22
CA CYS A 122 -5.45 -31.10 0.06
C CYS A 122 -4.88 -32.46 0.50
N PRO A 123 -4.11 -32.55 1.62
CA PRO A 123 -3.65 -33.84 2.07
C PRO A 123 -4.91 -34.67 2.17
N THR A 124 -4.98 -35.72 1.34
CA THR A 124 -6.13 -36.62 1.23
C THR A 124 -6.64 -36.81 2.63
N ALA A 125 -7.83 -36.27 2.92
CA ALA A 125 -8.38 -36.31 4.25
C ALA A 125 -8.42 -37.78 4.64
N HIS A 126 -7.47 -38.21 5.47
CA HIS A 126 -7.58 -39.51 6.10
C HIS A 126 -8.94 -39.47 6.78
N PRO A 127 -9.81 -40.47 6.53
CA PRO A 127 -11.12 -40.50 7.16
C PRO A 127 -10.90 -40.30 8.66
N PRO A 128 -11.57 -39.31 9.28
CA PRO A 128 -11.35 -39.02 10.69
C PRO A 128 -11.60 -40.31 11.48
N PRO A 129 -10.73 -40.67 12.45
CA PRO A 129 -11.04 -41.76 13.35
C PRO A 129 -12.38 -41.41 14.02
N SER A 130 -13.34 -42.32 13.89
CA SER A 130 -14.70 -42.20 14.42
C SER A 130 -14.65 -41.80 15.89
N ARG A 131 -14.77 -40.50 16.17
CA ARG A 131 -14.78 -39.95 17.51
C ARG A 131 -16.21 -39.98 18.03
N THR A 132 -16.38 -40.75 19.09
CA THR A 132 -17.53 -40.76 20.01
C THR A 132 -17.87 -39.32 20.43
N PRO A 133 -19.15 -38.92 20.40
CA PRO A 133 -19.55 -37.54 20.74
C PRO A 133 -19.22 -37.24 22.20
N SER A 134 -18.38 -36.23 22.43
CA SER A 134 -18.17 -35.60 23.73
C SER A 134 -18.94 -34.27 23.76
N PRO A 135 -19.52 -33.89 24.91
CA PRO A 135 -20.44 -32.77 24.99
C PRO A 135 -19.73 -31.42 24.88
N THR A 136 -20.49 -30.51 24.29
CA THR A 136 -20.26 -29.10 23.99
C THR A 136 -19.64 -28.32 25.16
N LYS A 137 -18.63 -27.48 24.85
CA LYS A 137 -18.35 -26.27 25.64
C LYS A 137 -18.31 -25.05 24.73
N SER A 138 -19.12 -24.09 25.13
CA SER A 138 -19.37 -22.77 24.57
C SER A 138 -18.13 -21.86 24.55
N GLY A 139 -17.97 -21.15 23.42
CA GLY A 139 -17.73 -19.70 23.32
C GLY A 139 -16.56 -19.07 24.06
N VAL A 140 -15.62 -18.50 23.29
CA VAL A 140 -15.01 -17.20 23.63
C VAL A 140 -14.87 -16.36 22.36
N SER A 141 -15.39 -15.15 22.46
CA SER A 141 -15.54 -14.09 21.46
C SER A 141 -14.20 -13.52 20.99
N SER A 142 -13.93 -13.63 19.69
CA SER A 142 -12.78 -13.04 18.97
C SER A 142 -13.01 -11.56 18.61
N VAL A 143 -13.36 -10.74 19.61
CA VAL A 143 -13.58 -9.29 19.40
C VAL A 143 -12.55 -8.45 20.16
N ARG A 144 -11.81 -9.02 21.12
CA ARG A 144 -10.84 -8.27 21.95
C ARG A 144 -9.43 -8.13 21.36
N ALA A 145 -9.07 -8.89 20.32
CA ALA A 145 -7.72 -8.80 19.73
C ALA A 145 -7.51 -7.51 18.93
N TYR A 146 -8.55 -6.98 18.28
CA TYR A 146 -8.43 -5.78 17.43
C TYR A 146 -8.30 -4.48 18.22
N GLN A 147 -8.86 -4.39 19.44
CA GLN A 147 -8.75 -3.18 20.26
C GLN A 147 -7.36 -2.99 20.86
N ILE A 148 -6.64 -4.07 21.16
CA ILE A 148 -5.30 -3.97 21.77
C ILE A 148 -4.28 -3.48 20.74
N LEU A 149 -4.37 -3.91 19.48
CA LEU A 149 -3.48 -3.47 18.39
C LEU A 149 -3.60 -1.97 18.07
N TRP A 150 -4.81 -1.41 18.13
CA TRP A 150 -5.04 0.02 17.91
C TRP A 150 -4.39 0.91 18.99
N VAL A 151 -4.41 0.48 20.25
CA VAL A 151 -3.80 1.26 21.34
C VAL A 151 -2.27 1.33 21.18
N PHE A 152 -1.63 0.23 20.78
CA PHE A 152 -0.18 0.25 20.52
C PHE A 152 0.19 1.11 19.31
N PHE A 153 -0.64 1.14 18.27
CA PHE A 153 -0.40 2.01 17.10
C PHE A 153 -0.49 3.50 17.47
N VAL A 154 -1.47 3.89 18.29
CA VAL A 154 -1.62 5.28 18.74
C VAL A 154 -0.48 5.70 19.68
N ILE A 155 -0.05 4.83 20.61
CA ILE A 155 1.09 5.13 21.48
C ILE A 155 2.39 5.27 20.67
N TYR A 156 2.62 4.36 19.72
CA TYR A 156 3.80 4.43 18.85
C TYR A 156 3.83 5.71 18.00
N MET A 157 2.67 6.18 17.53
CA MET A 157 2.58 7.44 16.79
C MET A 157 2.84 8.66 17.68
N ILE A 158 2.36 8.68 18.93
CA ILE A 158 2.61 9.78 19.87
C ILE A 158 4.09 9.87 20.22
N ASP A 159 4.72 8.74 20.58
CA ASP A 159 6.16 8.71 20.90
C ASP A 159 7.03 9.08 19.69
N TYR A 160 6.60 8.73 18.47
CA TYR A 160 7.31 9.10 17.24
C TYR A 160 7.24 10.61 16.97
N PHE A 161 6.13 11.27 17.29
CA PHE A 161 5.99 12.72 17.17
C PHE A 161 6.80 13.46 18.25
N ASP A 162 6.75 13.01 19.50
CA ASP A 162 7.50 13.63 20.60
C ASP A 162 9.03 13.51 20.42
N LEU A 163 9.51 12.41 19.82
CA LEU A 163 10.93 12.24 19.52
C LEU A 163 11.43 13.20 18.43
N TYR A 164 10.57 13.62 17.51
CA TYR A 164 10.92 14.53 16.41
C TYR A 164 10.73 16.01 16.76
N ASP A 165 9.83 16.34 17.67
CA ASP A 165 9.65 17.72 18.16
C ASP A 165 10.76 18.16 19.14
N GLY A 166 11.51 17.23 19.75
CA GLY A 166 12.63 17.55 20.65
C GLY A 166 13.99 17.79 19.99
N LEU A 167 14.09 17.64 18.66
CA LEU A 167 15.36 17.64 17.92
C LEU A 167 15.59 18.88 17.03
N PHE A 168 14.71 19.89 17.09
CA PHE A 168 14.83 21.13 16.32
C PHE A 168 14.47 22.39 17.10
#